data_AF-A0A3R9PCJ6-F1
#
_entry.id   AF-A0A3R9PCJ6-F1
#
_cell.length_a   1.000
_cell.length_b   1.000
_cell.length_c   1.000
_cell.angle_alpha   90.00
_cell.angle_beta   90.00
_cell.angle_gamma   90.00
#
_symmetry.space_group_name_H-M   'P 1'
#
loop_
_entity.id
_entity.type
_entity.pdbx_description
1 polymer ?
#
loop_
_entity_poly.entity_id
_entity_poly.type
_entity_poly.pdbx_seq_one_letter_code
_entity_poly.pdbx_strand_id
1 'polypeptide(L)'
;DEDIEFRYAVAGYLGISEILKRLDSLEESMLKLWENQNKLWEEVRSLREDVDTLKNDVNALKNDVDTLKSDVNALKNDVREIRTTLDRLTLTVEEEARSMVKYKIKEKLNVEIELSNIFIDSKEVDIYGADDEICIIGEATVRLGVKLVNELLDKVELIKSKRPDLLRKRIIKVIYTDYAAPEAIEAARNNGVWILRWDKDLTPMVIEAG
;
A
#
# COMPACT_ATOMS: atom_id res chain seq x y z
N ASP A 1 81.28 -15.94 18.02
CA ASP A 1 82.11 -14.79 17.62
C ASP A 1 83.51 -15.20 17.16
N GLU A 2 84.34 -15.82 18.00
CA GLU A 2 85.71 -16.21 17.58
C GLU A 2 85.77 -17.11 16.32
N ASP A 3 84.80 -18.02 16.12
CA ASP A 3 84.74 -18.88 14.92
C ASP A 3 84.29 -18.12 13.66
N ILE A 4 83.42 -17.11 13.79
CA ILE A 4 83.00 -16.28 12.65
C ILE A 4 84.15 -15.38 12.21
N GLU A 5 84.80 -14.69 13.16
CA GLU A 5 85.96 -13.85 12.87
C GLU A 5 87.11 -14.66 12.27
N PHE A 6 87.36 -15.87 12.77
CA PHE A 6 88.35 -16.77 12.20
C PHE A 6 88.00 -17.17 10.76
N ARG A 7 86.76 -17.57 10.47
CA ARG A 7 86.31 -17.92 9.11
C ARG A 7 86.43 -16.75 8.14
N TYR A 8 86.08 -15.55 8.57
CA TYR A 8 86.19 -14.34 7.77
C TYR A 8 87.65 -13.94 7.50
N ALA A 9 88.55 -14.11 8.49
CA ALA A 9 89.98 -13.89 8.31
C ALA A 9 90.59 -14.88 7.31
N VAL A 10 90.27 -16.18 7.41
CA VAL A 10 90.71 -17.22 6.45
C VAL A 10 90.17 -16.94 5.05
N ALA A 11 88.90 -16.58 4.91
CA ALA A 11 88.30 -16.19 3.64
C ALA A 11 88.92 -14.92 3.03
N GLY A 12 89.43 -14.01 3.86
CA GLY A 12 90.23 -12.86 3.42
C GLY A 12 91.51 -13.29 2.71
N TYR A 13 92.29 -14.19 3.32
CA TYR A 13 93.52 -14.73 2.71
C TYR A 13 93.27 -15.53 1.42
N LEU A 14 92.12 -16.21 1.32
CA LEU A 14 91.73 -17.01 0.16
C LEU A 14 91.03 -16.20 -0.96
N GLY A 15 90.79 -14.89 -0.76
CA GLY A 15 90.13 -14.02 -1.74
C GLY A 15 88.62 -14.27 -1.89
N ILE A 16 87.98 -14.99 -0.97
CA ILE A 16 86.56 -15.39 -1.02
C ILE A 16 85.67 -14.65 -0.01
N SER A 17 86.21 -13.66 0.72
CA SER A 17 85.47 -12.88 1.73
C SER A 17 84.19 -12.23 1.19
N GLU A 18 84.22 -11.74 -0.05
CA GLU A 18 83.05 -11.15 -0.72
C GLU A 18 81.93 -12.18 -0.95
N ILE A 19 82.29 -13.44 -1.22
CA ILE A 19 81.33 -14.53 -1.40
C ILE A 19 80.64 -14.84 -0.06
N LEU A 20 81.39 -14.89 1.05
CA LEU A 20 80.81 -15.11 2.38
C LEU A 20 79.79 -14.02 2.76
N LYS A 21 80.12 -12.74 2.53
CA LYS A 21 79.18 -11.64 2.80
C LYS A 21 77.88 -11.75 2.01
N ARG A 22 77.98 -12.15 0.73
CA ARG A 22 76.80 -12.38 -0.12
C ARG A 22 75.97 -13.56 0.36
N LEU A 23 76.61 -14.62 0.87
CA LEU A 23 75.91 -15.77 1.45
C LEU A 23 75.16 -15.40 2.73
N ASP A 24 75.79 -14.65 3.65
CA ASP A 24 75.12 -14.17 4.86
C ASP A 24 73.92 -13.26 4.51
N SER A 25 74.10 -12.33 3.56
CA SER A 25 73.02 -11.47 3.08
C SER A 25 71.88 -12.25 2.40
N LEU A 26 72.22 -13.33 1.68
CA LEU A 26 71.24 -14.22 1.07
C LEU A 26 70.47 -15.02 2.12
N GLU A 27 71.15 -15.52 3.15
CA GLU A 27 70.53 -16.22 4.29
C GLU A 27 69.53 -15.32 5.00
N GLU A 28 69.91 -14.08 5.33
CA GLU A 28 69.00 -13.10 5.92
C GLU A 28 67.79 -12.82 5.02
N SER A 29 68.01 -12.68 3.71
CA SER A 29 66.93 -12.44 2.74
C SER A 29 65.99 -13.64 2.65
N MET A 30 66.51 -14.86 2.69
CA MET A 30 65.72 -16.09 2.70
C MET A 30 64.87 -16.20 3.97
N LEU A 31 65.42 -15.87 5.15
CA LEU A 31 64.67 -15.84 6.41
C LEU A 31 63.50 -14.86 6.35
N LYS A 32 63.72 -13.63 5.86
CA LYS A 32 62.65 -12.63 5.68
C LYS A 32 61.56 -13.10 4.71
N LEU A 33 61.94 -13.78 3.63
CA LEU A 33 60.97 -14.36 2.69
C LEU A 33 60.12 -15.45 3.37
N TRP A 34 60.72 -16.31 4.19
CA TRP A 34 60.00 -17.33 4.95
C TRP A 34 59.00 -16.71 5.95
N GLU A 35 59.39 -15.66 6.67
CA GLU A 35 58.50 -14.95 7.58
C GLU A 35 57.31 -14.33 6.84
N ASN A 36 57.56 -13.64 5.72
CA ASN A 36 56.51 -13.05 4.90
C ASN A 36 55.59 -14.12 4.29
N GLN A 37 56.16 -15.25 3.86
CA GLN A 37 55.39 -16.37 3.33
C GLN A 37 54.45 -16.94 4.40
N ASN A 38 54.91 -17.10 5.65
CA ASN A 38 54.08 -17.56 6.76
C ASN A 38 52.93 -16.60 7.07
N LYS A 39 53.21 -15.28 7.10
CA LYS A 39 52.15 -14.26 7.29
C LYS A 39 51.10 -14.33 6.18
N LEU A 40 51.51 -14.49 4.92
CA LEU A 40 50.58 -14.66 3.81
C LEU A 40 49.71 -15.92 3.97
N TRP A 41 50.26 -17.03 4.48
CA TRP A 41 49.47 -18.24 4.74
C TRP A 41 48.42 -18.02 5.84
N GLU A 42 48.74 -17.24 6.87
CA GLU A 42 47.80 -16.88 7.93
C GLU A 42 46.68 -15.96 7.42
N GLU A 43 47.02 -14.92 6.65
CA GLU A 43 46.04 -14.03 6.03
C GLU A 43 45.10 -14.79 5.07
N VAL A 44 45.66 -15.67 4.23
CA VAL A 44 44.86 -16.52 3.32
C VAL A 44 43.95 -17.47 4.10
N ARG A 45 44.36 -17.97 5.27
CA ARG A 45 43.50 -18.80 6.12
C ARG A 45 42.35 -17.96 6.70
N SER A 46 42.64 -16.78 7.24
CA SER A 46 41.62 -15.86 7.77
C SER A 46 40.60 -15.48 6.69
N LEU A 47 41.06 -15.12 5.49
CA LEU A 47 40.17 -14.78 4.37
C LEU A 47 39.26 -15.95 3.97
N ARG A 48 39.72 -17.19 4.08
CA ARG A 48 38.88 -18.37 3.80
C ARG A 48 37.77 -18.51 4.84
N GLU A 49 38.09 -18.31 6.11
CA GLU A 49 37.11 -18.36 7.22
C GLU A 49 36.06 -17.24 7.09
N ASP A 50 36.49 -16.02 6.75
CA ASP A 50 35.58 -14.89 6.48
C ASP A 50 34.66 -15.18 5.28
N VAL A 51 35.21 -15.74 4.20
CA VAL A 51 34.42 -16.13 3.02
C VAL A 51 33.40 -17.22 3.33
N ASP A 52 33.75 -18.20 4.15
CA ASP A 52 32.82 -19.26 4.54
C ASP A 52 31.72 -18.74 5.48
N THR A 53 32.04 -17.80 6.38
CA THR A 53 31.05 -17.09 7.19
C THR A 53 30.10 -16.30 6.31
N LEU A 54 30.62 -15.52 5.35
CA LEU A 54 29.80 -14.75 4.41
C LEU A 54 28.87 -15.63 3.58
N LYS A 55 29.32 -16.83 3.15
CA LYS A 55 28.45 -17.79 2.45
C LYS A 55 27.28 -18.24 3.31
N ASN A 56 27.52 -18.48 4.59
CA ASN A 56 26.46 -18.89 5.52
C ASN A 56 25.45 -17.76 5.73
N ASP A 57 25.91 -16.53 5.93
CA ASP A 57 25.05 -15.35 6.08
C ASP A 57 24.20 -15.11 4.82
N VAL A 58 24.80 -15.23 3.63
CA VAL A 58 24.08 -15.11 2.36
C VAL A 58 23.01 -16.20 2.21
N ASN A 59 23.27 -17.42 2.67
CA ASN A 59 22.29 -18.50 2.63
C ASN A 59 21.15 -18.28 3.63
N ALA A 60 21.44 -17.79 4.83
CA ALA A 60 20.42 -17.40 5.80
C ALA A 60 19.52 -16.29 5.24
N LEU A 61 20.11 -15.23 4.66
CA LEU A 61 19.36 -14.14 4.04
C LEU A 61 18.47 -14.60 2.89
N LYS A 62 18.91 -15.56 2.08
CA LYS A 62 18.05 -16.15 1.04
C LYS A 62 16.81 -16.82 1.62
N ASN A 63 16.96 -17.59 2.69
CA ASN A 63 15.84 -18.25 3.36
C ASN A 63 14.87 -17.24 3.97
N ASP A 64 15.39 -16.19 4.60
CA ASP A 64 14.57 -15.10 5.14
C ASP A 64 13.78 -14.40 4.04
N VAL A 65 14.42 -14.12 2.90
CA VAL A 65 13.76 -13.51 1.72
C VAL A 65 12.66 -14.42 1.17
N ASP A 66 12.88 -15.73 1.11
CA ASP A 66 11.86 -16.67 0.61
C ASP A 66 10.68 -16.81 1.58
N THR A 67 10.94 -16.77 2.89
CA THR A 67 9.89 -16.70 3.92
C THR A 67 9.08 -15.41 3.76
N LEU A 68 9.75 -14.26 3.62
CA LEU A 68 9.09 -12.98 3.43
C LEU A 68 8.22 -12.95 2.16
N LYS A 69 8.66 -13.57 1.06
CA LYS A 69 7.83 -13.70 -0.15
C LYS A 69 6.57 -14.50 0.11
N SER A 70 6.66 -15.58 0.90
CA SER A 70 5.50 -16.39 1.28
C SER A 70 4.51 -15.57 2.10
N ASP A 71 4.99 -14.85 3.12
CA ASP A 71 4.17 -14.03 3.99
C ASP A 71 3.46 -12.89 3.22
N VAL A 72 4.18 -12.24 2.31
CA VAL A 72 3.61 -11.20 1.42
C VAL A 72 2.52 -11.77 0.51
N ASN A 73 2.68 -13.01 0.01
CA ASN A 73 1.66 -13.65 -0.82
C ASN A 73 0.42 -14.03 0.00
N ALA A 74 0.59 -14.51 1.23
CA ALA A 74 -0.51 -14.79 2.14
C ALA A 74 -1.29 -13.50 2.44
N LEU A 75 -0.59 -12.43 2.84
CA LEU A 75 -1.21 -11.13 3.11
C LEU A 75 -1.97 -10.58 1.90
N LYS A 76 -1.44 -10.75 0.68
CA LYS A 76 -2.12 -10.34 -0.55
C LYS A 76 -3.44 -11.08 -0.76
N ASN A 77 -3.53 -12.35 -0.36
CA ASN A 77 -4.77 -13.11 -0.45
C ASN A 77 -5.76 -12.66 0.63
N ASP A 78 -5.32 -12.51 1.88
CA ASP A 78 -6.17 -12.00 2.97
C ASP A 78 -6.80 -10.64 2.61
N VAL A 79 -6.01 -9.72 2.06
CA VAL A 79 -6.50 -8.41 1.60
C VAL A 79 -7.54 -8.54 0.48
N ARG A 80 -7.40 -9.50 -0.44
CA ARG A 80 -8.41 -9.75 -1.50
C ARG A 80 -9.72 -10.30 -0.93
N GLU A 81 -9.65 -11.18 0.06
CA GLU A 81 -10.82 -11.74 0.72
C GLU A 81 -11.57 -10.67 1.53
N ILE A 82 -10.82 -9.82 2.26
CA ILE A 82 -11.38 -8.66 2.96
C ILE A 82 -12.08 -7.73 1.97
N ARG A 83 -11.44 -7.40 0.84
CA ARG A 83 -12.05 -6.56 -0.20
C ARG A 83 -13.35 -7.15 -0.73
N THR A 84 -13.35 -8.45 -1.05
CA THR A 84 -14.56 -9.14 -1.56
C THR A 84 -15.68 -9.13 -0.52
N THR A 85 -15.36 -9.30 0.76
CA THR A 85 -16.33 -9.26 1.85
C THR A 85 -16.91 -7.85 2.01
N LEU A 86 -16.06 -6.82 1.93
CA LEU A 86 -16.48 -5.43 2.01
C LEU A 86 -17.38 -5.06 0.83
N ASP A 87 -16.99 -5.43 -0.40
CA ASP A 87 -17.78 -5.17 -1.62
C ASP A 87 -19.19 -5.78 -1.50
N ARG A 88 -19.29 -7.01 -0.99
CA ARG A 88 -20.59 -7.67 -0.75
C ARG A 88 -21.46 -6.94 0.28
N LEU A 89 -20.88 -6.46 1.38
CA LEU A 89 -21.63 -5.73 2.40
C LEU A 89 -22.15 -4.40 1.85
N THR A 90 -21.31 -3.65 1.12
CA THR A 90 -21.72 -2.38 0.51
C THR A 90 -22.85 -2.58 -0.50
N LEU A 91 -22.74 -3.58 -1.39
CA LEU A 91 -23.79 -3.90 -2.36
C LEU A 91 -25.14 -4.20 -1.71
N THR A 92 -25.17 -4.92 -0.59
CA THR A 92 -26.44 -5.22 0.10
C THR A 92 -27.16 -3.97 0.61
N VAL A 93 -26.41 -3.00 1.13
CA VAL A 93 -26.98 -1.73 1.63
C VAL A 93 -27.50 -0.89 0.48
N GLU A 94 -26.77 -0.83 -0.64
CA GLU A 94 -27.21 -0.11 -1.83
C GLU A 94 -28.44 -0.74 -2.50
N GLU A 95 -28.50 -2.06 -2.60
CA GLU A 95 -29.68 -2.78 -3.14
C GLU A 95 -30.92 -2.53 -2.27
N GLU A 96 -30.77 -2.61 -0.95
CA GLU A 96 -31.84 -2.28 0.01
C GLU A 96 -32.28 -0.81 -0.14
N ALA A 97 -31.31 0.11 -0.23
CA ALA A 97 -31.56 1.52 -0.43
C ALA A 97 -32.38 1.79 -1.70
N ARG A 98 -31.97 1.22 -2.84
CA ARG A 98 -32.68 1.37 -4.12
C ARG A 98 -34.09 0.81 -4.03
N SER A 99 -34.27 -0.37 -3.43
CA SER A 99 -35.60 -0.98 -3.23
C SER A 99 -36.52 -0.09 -2.39
N MET A 100 -36.01 0.42 -1.25
CA MET A 100 -36.77 1.27 -0.33
C MET A 100 -37.11 2.63 -0.92
N VAL A 101 -36.15 3.29 -1.60
CA VAL A 101 -36.37 4.57 -2.27
C VAL A 101 -37.40 4.40 -3.38
N LYS A 102 -37.28 3.35 -4.22
CA LYS A 102 -38.25 3.05 -5.29
C LYS A 102 -39.66 2.87 -4.73
N TYR A 103 -39.81 2.07 -3.67
CA TYR A 103 -41.09 1.87 -3.01
C TYR A 103 -41.68 3.20 -2.49
N LYS A 104 -40.88 4.02 -1.81
CA LYS A 104 -41.34 5.29 -1.23
C LYS A 104 -41.67 6.36 -2.28
N ILE A 105 -40.96 6.38 -3.39
CA ILE A 105 -41.28 7.26 -4.53
C ILE A 105 -42.60 6.85 -5.16
N LYS A 106 -42.82 5.55 -5.38
CA LYS A 106 -44.11 5.03 -5.86
C LYS A 106 -45.25 5.37 -4.91
N GLU A 107 -45.06 5.18 -3.60
CA GLU A 107 -46.06 5.51 -2.57
C GLU A 107 -46.40 7.01 -2.52
N LYS A 108 -45.40 7.89 -2.56
CA LYS A 108 -45.59 9.34 -2.33
C LYS A 108 -45.94 10.12 -3.59
N LEU A 109 -45.43 9.70 -4.74
CA LEU A 109 -45.54 10.44 -6.01
C LEU A 109 -46.32 9.67 -7.08
N ASN A 110 -46.62 8.38 -6.86
CA ASN A 110 -47.25 7.51 -7.87
C ASN A 110 -46.45 7.45 -9.19
N VAL A 111 -45.11 7.46 -9.07
CA VAL A 111 -44.17 7.34 -10.18
C VAL A 111 -43.33 6.07 -10.00
N GLU A 112 -43.13 5.32 -11.08
CA GLU A 112 -42.21 4.18 -11.11
C GLU A 112 -40.92 4.56 -11.83
N ILE A 113 -39.81 4.54 -11.08
CA ILE A 113 -38.47 4.86 -11.60
C ILE A 113 -37.56 3.69 -11.26
N GLU A 114 -36.84 3.17 -12.26
CA GLU A 114 -35.77 2.19 -12.03
C GLU A 114 -34.53 2.91 -11.48
N LEU A 115 -33.95 2.33 -10.42
CA LEU A 115 -32.79 2.91 -9.73
C LEU A 115 -31.57 2.02 -9.94
N SER A 116 -30.43 2.64 -10.22
CA SER A 116 -29.13 2.00 -10.44
C SER A 116 -28.02 2.89 -9.90
N ASN A 117 -26.80 2.37 -9.77
CA ASN A 117 -25.64 3.21 -9.62
C ASN A 117 -25.22 3.81 -10.97
N ILE A 118 -24.61 4.99 -10.91
CA ILE A 118 -23.94 5.60 -12.06
C ILE A 118 -22.57 6.11 -11.64
N PHE A 119 -21.67 6.24 -12.62
CA PHE A 119 -20.35 6.83 -12.41
C PHE A 119 -20.25 8.17 -13.14
N ILE A 120 -19.87 9.21 -12.39
CA ILE A 120 -19.47 10.51 -12.93
C ILE A 120 -17.96 10.64 -12.71
N ASP A 121 -17.20 10.55 -13.79
CA ASP A 121 -15.74 10.39 -13.79
C ASP A 121 -15.29 9.17 -12.97
N SER A 122 -14.75 9.40 -11.77
CA SER A 122 -14.31 8.38 -10.82
C SER A 122 -15.17 8.34 -9.56
N LYS A 123 -16.26 9.11 -9.51
CA LYS A 123 -17.18 9.13 -8.37
C LYS A 123 -18.44 8.35 -8.71
N GLU A 124 -18.78 7.43 -7.83
CA GLU A 124 -20.03 6.69 -7.88
C GLU A 124 -21.16 7.51 -7.25
N VAL A 125 -22.37 7.39 -7.79
CA VAL A 125 -23.62 7.80 -7.15
C VAL A 125 -24.43 6.53 -6.97
N ASP A 126 -24.69 6.15 -5.73
CA ASP A 126 -25.25 4.84 -5.39
C ASP A 126 -26.69 4.71 -5.90
N ILE A 127 -27.45 5.80 -5.87
CA ILE A 127 -28.87 5.83 -6.23
C ILE A 127 -29.09 6.88 -7.30
N TYR A 128 -29.31 6.43 -8.53
CA TYR A 128 -29.74 7.27 -9.63
C TYR A 128 -30.87 6.63 -10.42
N GLY A 129 -31.85 7.45 -10.79
CA GLY A 129 -32.86 7.10 -11.77
C GLY A 129 -33.67 8.33 -12.16
N ALA A 130 -34.23 8.31 -13.36
CA ALA A 130 -34.97 9.44 -13.89
C ALA A 130 -36.11 8.99 -14.80
N ASP A 131 -37.17 9.79 -14.85
CA ASP A 131 -38.17 9.78 -15.92
C ASP A 131 -38.04 11.06 -16.78
N ASP A 132 -39.12 11.50 -17.43
CA ASP A 132 -39.14 12.72 -18.25
C ASP A 132 -39.12 14.03 -17.44
N GLU A 133 -39.57 14.00 -16.18
CA GLU A 133 -39.76 15.20 -15.36
C GLU A 133 -38.85 15.27 -14.13
N ILE A 134 -38.55 14.12 -13.52
CA ILE A 134 -37.86 14.02 -12.24
C ILE A 134 -36.65 13.10 -12.33
N CYS A 135 -35.56 13.49 -11.67
CA CYS A 135 -34.44 12.60 -11.40
C CYS A 135 -34.18 12.51 -9.90
N ILE A 136 -33.83 11.31 -9.47
CA ILE A 136 -33.44 10.96 -8.11
C ILE A 136 -31.93 10.80 -8.11
N ILE A 137 -31.28 11.44 -7.14
CA ILE A 137 -29.83 11.39 -6.96
C ILE A 137 -29.57 11.13 -5.48
N GLY A 138 -28.81 10.11 -5.14
CA GLY A 138 -28.62 9.75 -3.75
C GLY A 138 -27.51 8.78 -3.44
N GLU A 139 -27.31 8.62 -2.13
CA GLU A 139 -26.27 7.80 -1.52
C GLU A 139 -26.89 6.78 -0.56
N ALA A 140 -26.20 5.66 -0.35
CA ALA A 140 -26.55 4.63 0.61
C ALA A 140 -25.41 4.47 1.62
N THR A 141 -25.70 4.59 2.91
CA THR A 141 -24.67 4.48 3.96
C THR A 141 -25.23 3.93 5.25
N VAL A 142 -24.51 3.05 5.94
CA VAL A 142 -24.93 2.56 7.26
C VAL A 142 -24.97 3.68 8.29
N ARG A 143 -24.01 4.62 8.25
CA ARG A 143 -23.88 5.69 9.24
C ARG A 143 -23.66 7.05 8.57
N LEU A 144 -24.67 7.90 8.65
CA LEU A 144 -24.68 9.23 8.07
C LEU A 144 -24.11 10.29 9.04
N GLY A 145 -23.05 10.95 8.60
CA GLY A 145 -22.50 12.18 9.20
C GLY A 145 -22.55 13.36 8.23
N VAL A 146 -22.31 14.59 8.72
CA VAL A 146 -22.39 15.83 7.91
C VAL A 146 -21.53 15.77 6.64
N LYS A 147 -20.34 15.14 6.71
CA LYS A 147 -19.45 14.97 5.56
C LYS A 147 -20.13 14.26 4.38
N LEU A 148 -20.90 13.20 4.64
CA LEU A 148 -21.57 12.42 3.59
C LEU A 148 -22.77 13.19 3.01
N VAL A 149 -23.43 14.04 3.81
CA VAL A 149 -24.44 14.98 3.28
C VAL A 149 -23.80 15.94 2.28
N ASN A 150 -22.67 16.55 2.65
CA ASN A 150 -21.93 17.44 1.76
C ASN A 150 -21.40 16.71 0.52
N GLU A 151 -20.97 15.46 0.66
CA GLU A 151 -20.49 14.67 -0.46
C GLU A 151 -21.58 14.40 -1.51
N LEU A 152 -22.82 14.11 -1.09
CA LEU A 152 -23.96 14.04 -2.01
C LEU A 152 -24.17 15.38 -2.72
N LEU A 153 -24.12 16.50 -2.00
CA LEU A 153 -24.29 17.84 -2.59
C LEU A 153 -23.20 18.12 -3.64
N ASP A 154 -21.94 17.79 -3.32
CA ASP A 154 -20.82 17.91 -4.25
C ASP A 154 -21.01 17.03 -5.50
N LYS A 155 -21.56 15.82 -5.35
CA LYS A 155 -21.88 14.93 -6.48
C LYS A 155 -23.01 15.50 -7.34
N VAL A 156 -24.03 16.11 -6.74
CA VAL A 156 -25.10 16.81 -7.48
C VAL A 156 -24.53 17.99 -8.28
N GLU A 157 -23.66 18.81 -7.68
CA GLU A 157 -22.99 19.91 -8.39
C GLU A 157 -22.03 19.41 -9.49
N LEU A 158 -21.39 18.26 -9.27
CA LEU A 158 -20.57 17.61 -10.29
C LEU A 158 -21.43 17.15 -11.49
N ILE A 159 -22.62 16.61 -11.25
CA ILE A 159 -23.56 16.25 -12.31
C ILE A 159 -23.98 17.50 -13.07
N LYS A 160 -24.38 18.58 -12.39
CA LYS A 160 -24.74 19.86 -13.03
C LYS A 160 -23.65 20.40 -13.95
N SER A 161 -22.39 20.31 -13.52
CA SER A 161 -21.26 20.86 -14.27
C SER A 161 -20.76 19.95 -15.40
N LYS A 162 -20.74 18.63 -15.20
CA LYS A 162 -20.10 17.68 -16.14
C LYS A 162 -21.07 16.80 -16.92
N ARG A 163 -22.23 16.49 -16.35
CA ARG A 163 -23.23 15.57 -16.91
C ARG A 163 -24.66 16.13 -16.78
N PRO A 164 -24.93 17.34 -17.32
CA PRO A 164 -26.26 17.96 -17.22
C PRO A 164 -27.34 17.14 -17.95
N ASP A 165 -26.95 16.23 -18.85
CA ASP A 165 -27.83 15.27 -19.51
C ASP A 165 -28.55 14.32 -18.54
N LEU A 166 -27.99 14.12 -17.35
CA LEU A 166 -28.56 13.29 -16.29
C LEU A 166 -29.60 14.03 -15.43
N LEU A 167 -29.75 15.34 -15.60
CA LEU A 167 -30.71 16.13 -14.82
C LEU A 167 -32.06 16.21 -15.51
N ARG A 168 -33.10 16.45 -14.71
CA ARG A 168 -34.47 16.70 -15.15
C ARG A 168 -34.98 17.99 -14.54
N LYS A 169 -36.19 18.41 -14.90
CA LYS A 169 -36.81 19.64 -14.37
C LYS A 169 -36.85 19.66 -12.84
N ARG A 170 -36.96 18.48 -12.23
CA ARG A 170 -37.11 18.30 -10.79
C ARG A 170 -36.05 17.33 -10.28
N ILE A 171 -35.43 17.64 -9.15
CA ILE A 171 -34.45 16.78 -8.47
C ILE A 171 -35.00 16.37 -7.12
N ILE A 172 -34.80 15.10 -6.76
CA ILE A 172 -34.89 14.59 -5.39
C ILE A 172 -33.51 14.14 -4.97
N LYS A 173 -32.98 14.77 -3.91
CA LYS A 173 -31.74 14.35 -3.25
C LYS A 173 -32.08 13.42 -2.11
N VAL A 174 -31.55 12.21 -2.11
CA VAL A 174 -31.87 11.19 -1.11
C VAL A 174 -30.62 10.57 -0.47
N ILE A 175 -30.67 10.30 0.83
CA ILE A 175 -29.68 9.47 1.51
C ILE A 175 -30.43 8.36 2.25
N TYR A 176 -30.13 7.11 1.90
CA TYR A 176 -30.59 5.96 2.66
C TYR A 176 -29.60 5.63 3.77
N THR A 177 -30.08 5.48 5.01
CA THR A 177 -29.20 5.15 6.14
C THR A 177 -29.88 4.46 7.32
N ASP A 178 -29.14 3.61 8.03
CA ASP A 178 -29.60 2.97 9.28
C ASP A 178 -29.51 3.94 10.47
N TYR A 179 -28.50 4.80 10.47
CA TYR A 179 -28.25 5.76 11.53
C TYR A 179 -27.78 7.09 10.98
N ALA A 180 -28.40 8.19 11.43
CA ALA A 180 -27.95 9.54 11.13
C ALA A 180 -27.60 10.30 12.43
N ALA A 181 -26.44 10.95 12.44
CA ALA A 181 -26.06 11.88 13.50
C ALA A 181 -27.02 13.10 13.51
N PRO A 182 -27.38 13.68 14.67
CA PRO A 182 -28.30 14.82 14.75
C PRO A 182 -27.89 16.00 13.86
N GLU A 183 -26.60 16.31 13.81
CA GLU A 183 -26.03 17.39 13.00
C GLU A 183 -26.16 17.09 11.50
N ALA A 184 -26.11 15.82 11.11
CA ALA A 184 -26.32 15.40 9.72
C ALA A 184 -27.79 15.53 9.32
N ILE A 185 -28.72 15.22 10.24
CA ILE A 185 -30.16 15.42 10.03
C ILE A 185 -30.45 16.92 9.83
N GLU A 186 -29.86 17.78 10.67
CA GLU A 186 -29.99 19.23 10.53
C GLU A 186 -29.41 19.75 9.21
N ALA A 187 -28.18 19.34 8.87
CA ALA A 187 -27.54 19.70 7.61
C ALA A 187 -28.38 19.26 6.40
N ALA A 188 -28.94 18.05 6.43
CA ALA A 188 -29.79 17.55 5.36
C ALA A 188 -31.09 18.35 5.22
N ARG A 189 -31.77 18.69 6.33
CA ARG A 189 -32.96 19.56 6.28
C ARG A 189 -32.64 20.92 5.65
N ASN A 190 -31.54 21.54 6.06
CA ASN A 190 -31.14 22.85 5.57
C ASN A 190 -30.81 22.85 4.07
N ASN A 191 -30.42 21.69 3.51
CA ASN A 191 -30.05 21.55 2.11
C ASN A 191 -31.10 20.79 1.27
N GLY A 192 -32.30 20.53 1.81
CA GLY A 192 -33.35 19.82 1.08
C GLY A 192 -32.98 18.38 0.70
N VAL A 193 -32.19 17.70 1.55
CA VAL A 193 -31.83 16.29 1.37
C VAL A 193 -32.79 15.42 2.17
N TRP A 194 -33.43 14.48 1.49
CA TRP A 194 -34.32 13.49 2.06
C TRP A 194 -33.53 12.33 2.67
N ILE A 195 -33.58 12.18 3.98
CA ILE A 195 -32.97 11.06 4.68
C ILE A 195 -34.06 10.02 4.91
N LEU A 196 -33.87 8.86 4.30
CA LEU A 196 -34.73 7.70 4.43
C LEU A 196 -34.04 6.61 5.26
N ARG A 197 -34.78 6.03 6.20
CA ARG A 197 -34.43 4.79 6.88
C ARG A 197 -35.51 3.75 6.58
N TRP A 198 -35.21 2.46 6.75
CA TRP A 198 -36.14 1.36 6.48
C TRP A 198 -37.55 1.55 7.10
N ASP A 199 -37.66 2.15 8.30
CA ASP A 199 -38.93 2.34 9.00
C ASP A 199 -39.59 3.71 8.80
N LYS A 200 -38.83 4.75 8.47
CA LYS A 200 -39.34 6.13 8.45
C LYS A 200 -38.47 7.11 7.69
N ASP A 201 -39.08 8.25 7.37
CA ASP A 201 -38.36 9.45 6.93
C ASP A 201 -37.74 10.17 8.14
N LEU A 202 -36.44 10.47 8.11
CA LEU A 202 -35.77 11.28 9.14
C LEU A 202 -35.81 12.78 8.80
N THR A 203 -35.87 13.09 7.52
CA THR A 203 -36.14 14.44 6.98
C THR A 203 -37.22 14.34 5.90
N PRO A 204 -37.95 15.41 5.59
CA PRO A 204 -38.97 15.38 4.55
C PRO A 204 -38.36 15.20 3.15
N MET A 205 -39.13 14.61 2.25
CA MET A 205 -38.80 14.61 0.83
C MET A 205 -38.98 16.03 0.27
N VAL A 206 -37.93 16.55 -0.37
CA VAL A 206 -37.95 17.86 -1.02
C VAL A 206 -37.74 17.65 -2.51
N ILE A 207 -38.55 18.34 -3.31
CA ILE A 207 -38.44 18.32 -4.76
C ILE A 207 -38.05 19.73 -5.22
N GLU A 208 -36.83 19.86 -5.72
CA GLU A 208 -36.26 21.14 -6.14
C GLU A 208 -36.16 21.23 -7.66
N ALA A 209 -35.96 22.44 -8.18
CA ALA A 209 -35.69 22.63 -9.61
C ALA A 209 -34.30 22.07 -9.94
N GLY A 210 -34.23 21.32 -11.05
CA GLY A 210 -32.99 20.69 -11.51
C GLY A 210 -32.15 21.51 -12.46
#